data_AF-A0AAD6AD67-F1
#
_entry.id   AF-A0AAD6AD67-F1
#
_cell.length_a   1.000
_cell.length_b   1.000
_cell.length_c   1.000
_cell.angle_alpha   90.00
_cell.angle_beta   90.00
_cell.angle_gamma   90.00
#
_symmetry.space_group_name_H-M   'P 1'
#
loop_
_entity.id
_entity.type
_entity.pdbx_description
1 polymer ?
#
loop_
_entity_poly.entity_id
_entity_poly.type
_entity_poly.pdbx_seq_one_letter_code
_entity_poly.pdbx_strand_id
1 'polypeptide(L)'
;MGVWFSSSPPLDSSAHVVVVGGGFGGIAASRLLQDAGISFTLLDLRDAFHHNVAALRASVQPGFAERTFIPFSETFGESFVQGRVQKVDTENQTVVLEGGREFQYSHLIVCTGMIGAFPGRFVTEATLQSAVLAADSVLVVGGGATGVEMAAEIKTQYPHKKVVLIHSRVDLADPNMLPSVREQSEKVSNLSELQLNVVSRNSEVKTDKGQTLTSDLIISCTGLKVNSDAYASSFSGSLVEGGALKVNPHLQVEGFSNVFAVGDCTDIKEPKTAYNAMLHADIAVNEEGETPGQVNEEGETPGQVNEEGETPGQVNEERETPGQVNEEGETPGQVNEGETPGQVNEEGETPGQVNEEGETPGQVNEEGETPGQVNEEGETPGQVNEERETPGQVNEERETPGQVNEERETPGQVNEEGETPGQVNEEGETPGQVNEEGETPGQVNEEGETPGQVNEEGETPGQVNEERDYR
;
A
#
# COMPACT_ATOMS: atom_id res chain seq x y z
N MET A 1 -6.67 48.65 5.31
CA MET A 1 -6.04 47.37 4.96
C MET A 1 -7.14 46.32 5.01
N GLY A 2 -7.69 45.97 3.86
CA GLY A 2 -8.61 44.83 3.74
C GLY A 2 -7.84 43.73 3.01
N VAL A 3 -7.62 42.62 3.70
CA VAL A 3 -6.97 41.43 3.12
C VAL A 3 -8.09 40.63 2.49
N TRP A 4 -8.07 40.52 1.16
CA TRP A 4 -9.01 39.70 0.41
C TRP A 4 -8.45 38.28 0.38
N PHE A 5 -9.14 37.33 1.01
CA PHE A 5 -8.94 35.92 0.72
C PHE A 5 -9.45 35.68 -0.71
N SER A 6 -8.54 35.35 -1.61
CA SER A 6 -8.87 34.95 -2.98
C SER A 6 -9.27 33.49 -2.93
N SER A 7 -10.56 33.20 -2.84
CA SER A 7 -11.08 31.88 -3.22
C SER A 7 -10.83 31.70 -4.71
N SER A 8 -10.15 30.61 -5.09
CA SER A 8 -9.97 30.23 -6.49
C SER A 8 -11.33 30.22 -7.20
N PRO A 9 -11.45 30.80 -8.41
CA PRO A 9 -12.70 30.77 -9.14
C PRO A 9 -13.03 29.32 -9.55
N PRO A 10 -14.31 28.93 -9.60
CA PRO A 10 -14.70 27.61 -10.09
C PRO A 10 -14.23 27.43 -11.54
N LEU A 11 -13.69 26.24 -11.85
CA LEU A 11 -13.20 25.84 -13.17
C LEU A 11 -14.24 26.17 -14.26
N ASP A 12 -13.88 27.09 -15.16
CA ASP A 12 -14.71 27.50 -16.29
C ASP A 12 -15.01 26.30 -17.22
N SER A 13 -16.21 26.30 -17.79
CA SER A 13 -16.80 25.34 -18.73
C SER A 13 -16.02 25.10 -20.06
N SER A 14 -14.73 25.40 -20.12
CA SER A 14 -13.83 25.12 -21.26
C SER A 14 -12.48 24.51 -20.87
N ALA A 15 -12.32 24.02 -19.63
CA ALA A 15 -11.10 23.33 -19.22
C ALA A 15 -10.87 22.05 -20.06
N HIS A 16 -9.75 22.03 -20.78
CA HIS A 16 -9.23 20.84 -21.44
C HIS A 16 -7.92 20.39 -20.80
N VAL A 17 -7.86 19.14 -20.37
CA VAL A 17 -6.71 18.53 -19.71
C VAL A 17 -5.94 17.67 -20.71
N VAL A 18 -4.64 17.86 -20.83
CA VAL A 18 -3.79 16.91 -21.57
C VAL A 18 -3.05 16.03 -20.57
N VAL A 19 -3.18 14.71 -20.71
CA VAL A 19 -2.48 13.71 -19.89
C VAL A 19 -1.37 13.08 -20.73
N VAL A 20 -0.12 13.15 -20.25
CA VAL A 20 1.05 12.66 -20.97
C VAL A 20 1.58 11.38 -20.32
N GLY A 21 1.32 10.25 -20.97
CA GLY A 21 1.70 8.89 -20.54
C GLY A 21 0.52 8.14 -19.94
N GLY A 22 0.20 6.98 -20.50
CA GLY A 22 -0.82 6.02 -20.07
C GLY A 22 -0.23 4.88 -19.24
N GLY A 23 0.58 5.21 -18.23
CA GLY A 23 0.93 4.26 -17.16
C GLY A 23 -0.19 4.15 -16.13
N PHE A 24 0.09 3.55 -14.96
CA PHE A 24 -0.87 3.46 -13.85
C PHE A 24 -1.47 4.82 -13.48
N GLY A 25 -0.64 5.83 -13.19
CA GLY A 25 -1.11 7.17 -12.86
C GLY A 25 -1.83 7.89 -14.01
N GLY A 26 -1.40 7.67 -15.25
CA GLY A 26 -2.05 8.26 -16.42
C GLY A 26 -3.46 7.72 -16.68
N ILE A 27 -3.64 6.41 -16.50
CA ILE A 27 -4.97 5.77 -16.64
C ILE A 27 -5.87 6.17 -15.48
N ALA A 28 -5.35 6.17 -14.25
CA ALA A 28 -6.12 6.62 -13.09
C ALA A 28 -6.60 8.07 -13.29
N ALA A 29 -5.70 8.99 -13.64
CA ALA A 29 -6.06 10.38 -13.92
C ALA A 29 -7.08 10.50 -15.05
N SER A 30 -6.89 9.76 -16.14
CA SER A 30 -7.81 9.80 -17.29
C SER A 30 -9.20 9.25 -16.94
N ARG A 31 -9.30 8.23 -16.08
CA ARG A 31 -10.58 7.69 -15.60
C ARG A 31 -11.29 8.68 -14.69
N LEU A 32 -10.59 9.26 -13.71
CA LEU A 32 -11.15 10.30 -12.84
C LEU A 32 -11.68 11.50 -13.64
N LEU A 33 -10.91 11.96 -14.64
CA LEU A 33 -11.36 13.03 -15.55
C LEU A 33 -12.59 12.62 -16.37
N GLN A 34 -12.64 11.37 -16.83
CA GLN A 34 -13.79 10.82 -17.57
C GLN A 34 -15.05 10.76 -16.69
N ASP A 35 -14.91 10.28 -15.46
CA ASP A 35 -16.00 10.13 -14.49
C ASP A 35 -16.53 11.50 -14.04
N ALA A 36 -15.64 12.48 -13.87
CA ALA A 36 -15.99 13.87 -13.59
C ALA A 36 -16.57 14.63 -14.80
N GLY A 37 -16.58 14.01 -16.00
CA GLY A 37 -17.06 14.65 -17.24
C GLY A 37 -16.17 15.81 -17.73
N ILE A 38 -14.91 15.85 -17.30
CA ILE A 38 -13.94 16.88 -17.69
C ILE A 38 -13.34 16.51 -19.06
N SER A 39 -13.21 17.50 -19.95
CA SER A 39 -12.63 17.28 -21.28
C SER A 39 -11.14 16.97 -21.17
N PHE A 40 -10.69 15.84 -21.73
CA PHE A 40 -9.26 15.49 -21.71
C PHE A 40 -8.78 14.81 -23.00
N THR A 41 -7.46 14.83 -23.20
CA THR A 41 -6.73 14.02 -24.20
C THR A 41 -5.60 13.26 -23.52
N LEU A 42 -5.63 11.92 -23.56
CA LEU A 42 -4.54 11.03 -23.17
C LEU A 42 -3.59 10.79 -24.35
N LEU A 43 -2.30 11.08 -24.14
CA LEU A 43 -1.23 10.89 -25.11
C LEU A 43 -0.26 9.80 -24.63
N ASP A 44 -0.09 8.72 -25.37
CA ASP A 44 0.94 7.71 -25.12
C ASP A 44 1.53 7.19 -26.45
N LEU A 45 2.80 6.80 -26.42
CA LEU A 45 3.46 6.13 -27.54
C LEU A 45 2.77 4.81 -27.91
N ARG A 46 2.26 4.10 -26.90
CA ARG A 46 1.57 2.82 -27.00
C ARG A 46 0.09 3.03 -27.30
N ASP A 47 -0.50 2.07 -27.99
CA ASP A 47 -1.95 1.98 -28.25
C ASP A 47 -2.73 1.25 -27.14
N ALA A 48 -2.03 0.67 -26.17
CA ALA A 48 -2.60 -0.01 -25.03
C ALA A 48 -1.87 0.29 -23.73
N PHE A 49 -2.62 0.27 -22.63
CA PHE A 49 -2.06 0.10 -21.30
C PHE A 49 -1.25 -1.18 -21.27
N HIS A 50 -0.13 -1.16 -20.55
CA HIS A 50 0.65 -2.36 -20.27
C HIS A 50 0.75 -2.51 -18.75
N HIS A 51 0.12 -3.55 -18.23
CA HIS A 51 0.13 -3.92 -16.83
C HIS A 51 1.47 -4.56 -16.47
N ASN A 52 2.50 -3.73 -16.25
CA ASN A 52 3.88 -4.16 -16.10
C ASN A 52 4.16 -5.04 -14.87
N VAL A 53 3.31 -5.02 -13.84
CA VAL A 53 3.40 -5.95 -12.70
C VAL A 53 3.07 -7.38 -13.16
N ALA A 54 1.88 -7.59 -13.74
CA ALA A 54 1.48 -8.83 -14.40
C ALA A 54 2.39 -9.26 -15.57
N ALA A 55 3.16 -8.36 -16.18
CA ALA A 55 4.12 -8.69 -17.23
C ALA A 55 5.26 -9.61 -16.75
N LEU A 56 5.57 -9.64 -15.45
CA LEU A 56 6.52 -10.61 -14.90
C LEU A 56 5.99 -12.04 -15.06
N ARG A 57 4.70 -12.26 -14.80
CA ARG A 57 4.03 -13.53 -15.07
C ARG A 57 4.00 -13.87 -16.55
N ALA A 58 3.72 -12.89 -17.41
CA ALA A 58 3.76 -13.06 -18.88
C ALA A 58 5.13 -13.52 -19.40
N SER A 59 6.19 -13.17 -18.68
CA SER A 59 7.57 -13.53 -19.02
C SER A 59 7.89 -15.00 -18.80
N VAL A 60 7.05 -15.73 -18.07
CA VAL A 60 7.27 -17.15 -17.76
C VAL A 60 6.11 -18.03 -18.22
N GLN A 61 4.89 -17.51 -18.27
CA GLN A 61 3.68 -18.25 -18.62
C GLN A 61 3.25 -18.01 -20.09
N PRO A 62 3.28 -19.05 -20.95
CA PRO A 62 2.77 -18.95 -22.32
C PRO A 62 1.33 -18.46 -22.42
N GLY A 63 1.07 -17.52 -23.33
CA GLY A 63 -0.25 -16.97 -23.62
C GLY A 63 -0.80 -15.99 -22.58
N PHE A 64 -0.05 -15.70 -21.51
CA PHE A 64 -0.50 -14.74 -20.49
C PHE A 64 -0.29 -13.27 -20.90
N ALA A 65 0.72 -13.03 -21.74
CA ALA A 65 1.00 -11.78 -22.46
C ALA A 65 -0.24 -10.98 -22.90
N GLU A 66 -1.17 -11.62 -23.62
CA GLU A 66 -2.35 -10.93 -24.16
C GLU A 66 -3.27 -10.34 -23.07
N ARG A 67 -3.15 -10.81 -21.82
CA ARG A 67 -3.94 -10.34 -20.67
C ARG A 67 -3.32 -9.13 -19.98
N THR A 68 -2.09 -8.77 -20.32
CA THR A 68 -1.38 -7.62 -19.71
C THR A 68 -1.65 -6.32 -20.47
N PHE A 69 -2.35 -6.37 -21.60
CA PHE A 69 -2.66 -5.19 -22.41
C PHE A 69 -4.14 -4.86 -22.41
N ILE A 70 -4.45 -3.59 -22.20
CA ILE A 70 -5.82 -3.05 -22.29
C ILE A 70 -5.80 -1.92 -23.32
N PRO A 71 -6.46 -2.06 -24.48
CA PRO A 71 -6.43 -1.04 -25.53
C PRO A 71 -6.98 0.31 -25.06
N PHE A 72 -6.24 1.39 -25.31
CA PHE A 72 -6.68 2.73 -24.93
C PHE A 72 -7.86 3.20 -25.76
N SER A 73 -7.91 2.82 -27.04
CA SER A 73 -9.02 3.14 -27.94
C SER A 73 -10.35 2.54 -27.47
N GLU A 74 -10.31 1.35 -26.86
CA GLU A 74 -11.50 0.70 -26.29
C GLU A 74 -11.92 1.34 -24.96
N THR A 75 -10.94 1.84 -24.19
CA THR A 75 -11.18 2.43 -22.85
C THR A 75 -11.61 3.90 -22.93
N PHE A 76 -10.91 4.70 -23.74
CA PHE A 76 -11.04 6.17 -23.77
C PHE A 76 -11.55 6.72 -25.11
N GLY A 77 -11.73 5.88 -26.13
CA GLY A 77 -12.28 6.29 -27.43
C GLY A 77 -11.53 7.47 -28.05
N GLU A 78 -12.27 8.53 -28.40
CA GLU A 78 -11.73 9.75 -29.03
C GLU A 78 -10.88 10.61 -28.09
N SER A 79 -10.93 10.36 -26.77
CA SER A 79 -10.08 11.05 -25.79
C SER A 79 -8.65 10.49 -25.75
N PHE A 80 -8.33 9.46 -26.53
CA PHE A 80 -6.99 8.93 -26.67
C PHE A 80 -6.36 9.28 -28.03
N VAL A 81 -5.08 9.66 -28.00
CA VAL A 81 -4.26 9.76 -29.21
C VAL A 81 -2.94 9.02 -29.01
N GLN A 82 -2.69 8.04 -29.87
CA GLN A 82 -1.40 7.37 -29.96
C GLN A 82 -0.36 8.31 -30.59
N GLY A 83 0.77 8.49 -29.91
CA GLY A 83 1.94 9.18 -30.45
C GLY A 83 3.02 9.43 -29.40
N ARG A 84 4.27 9.51 -29.87
CA ARG A 84 5.39 9.93 -29.01
C ARG A 84 5.28 11.42 -28.72
N VAL A 85 5.12 11.80 -27.45
CA VAL A 85 5.30 13.19 -27.05
C VAL A 85 6.78 13.56 -27.19
N GLN A 86 7.07 14.55 -28.01
CA GLN A 86 8.41 15.07 -28.26
C GLN A 86 8.74 16.24 -27.33
N LYS A 87 7.77 17.11 -27.08
CA LYS A 87 7.98 18.35 -26.30
C LYS A 87 6.70 18.74 -25.56
N VAL A 88 6.84 19.12 -24.30
CA VAL A 88 5.87 19.97 -23.60
C VAL A 88 6.32 21.42 -23.73
N ASP A 89 5.48 22.31 -24.24
CA ASP A 89 5.75 23.74 -24.39
C ASP A 89 4.91 24.52 -23.37
N THR A 90 5.54 24.89 -22.26
CA THR A 90 4.89 25.58 -21.15
C THR A 90 4.59 27.05 -21.44
N GLU A 91 5.35 27.68 -22.36
CA GLU A 91 5.13 29.08 -22.76
C GLU A 91 3.86 29.22 -23.60
N ASN A 92 3.62 28.28 -24.51
CA ASN A 92 2.45 28.27 -25.39
C ASN A 92 1.32 27.37 -24.88
N GLN A 93 1.51 26.67 -23.76
CA GLN A 93 0.59 25.69 -23.18
C GLN A 93 0.17 24.60 -24.18
N THR A 94 1.15 24.02 -24.89
CA THR A 94 0.92 22.95 -25.87
C THR A 94 1.77 21.71 -25.60
N VAL A 95 1.26 20.55 -25.99
CA VAL A 95 2.05 19.31 -26.08
C VAL A 95 2.23 18.94 -27.55
N VAL A 96 3.48 18.70 -27.95
CA VAL A 96 3.88 18.44 -29.33
C VAL A 96 4.27 16.99 -29.49
N LEU A 97 3.60 16.28 -30.39
CA LEU A 97 3.97 14.93 -30.79
C LEU A 97 5.10 14.92 -31.82
N GLU A 98 5.82 13.80 -31.91
CA GLU A 98 6.69 13.53 -33.04
C GLU A 98 5.90 13.62 -34.35
N GLY A 99 6.43 14.39 -35.32
CA GLY A 99 5.71 14.75 -36.55
C GLY A 99 4.98 16.10 -36.49
N GLY A 100 4.99 16.79 -35.34
CA GLY A 100 4.59 18.20 -35.21
C GLY A 100 3.10 18.44 -34.99
N ARG A 101 2.32 17.40 -34.68
CA ARG A 101 0.93 17.59 -34.22
C ARG A 101 0.93 18.16 -32.82
N GLU A 102 0.15 19.21 -32.59
CA GLU A 102 0.09 19.94 -31.32
C GLU A 102 -1.28 19.78 -30.64
N PHE A 103 -1.26 19.79 -29.30
CA PHE A 103 -2.44 19.73 -28.45
C PHE A 103 -2.39 20.86 -27.44
N GLN A 104 -3.33 21.79 -27.53
CA GLN A 104 -3.48 22.88 -26.57
C GLN A 104 -4.05 22.34 -25.25
N TYR A 105 -3.56 22.83 -24.13
CA TYR A 105 -4.10 22.47 -22.82
C TYR A 105 -4.41 23.70 -21.97
N SER A 106 -5.44 23.58 -21.14
CA SER A 106 -5.64 24.47 -19.98
C SER A 106 -4.87 23.95 -18.77
N HIS A 107 -4.86 22.63 -18.59
CA HIS A 107 -4.14 21.92 -17.53
C HIS A 107 -3.39 20.74 -18.11
N LEU A 108 -2.22 20.44 -17.55
CA LEU A 108 -1.36 19.35 -18.00
C LEU A 108 -1.10 18.41 -16.83
N ILE A 109 -1.24 17.10 -17.05
CA ILE A 109 -0.82 16.07 -16.11
C ILE A 109 0.31 15.26 -16.76
N VAL A 110 1.51 15.30 -16.16
CA VAL A 110 2.69 14.58 -16.63
C VAL A 110 2.80 13.25 -15.90
N CYS A 111 2.67 12.15 -16.63
CA CYS A 111 2.67 10.76 -16.12
C CYS A 111 3.69 9.88 -16.88
N THR A 112 4.84 10.43 -17.28
CA THR A 112 5.80 9.73 -18.17
C THR A 112 6.55 8.58 -17.48
N GLY A 113 6.52 8.56 -16.15
CA GLY A 113 7.14 7.55 -15.30
C GLY A 113 8.65 7.40 -15.54
N MET A 114 9.14 6.17 -15.42
CA MET A 114 10.54 5.81 -15.70
C MET A 114 10.73 5.11 -17.05
N ILE A 115 11.97 5.15 -17.55
CA ILE A 115 12.46 4.43 -18.72
C ILE A 115 13.65 3.54 -18.34
N GLY A 116 13.74 2.38 -18.98
CA GLY A 116 14.80 1.40 -18.76
C GLY A 116 14.48 0.09 -19.48
N ALA A 117 15.40 -0.88 -19.39
CA ALA A 117 15.18 -2.21 -19.94
C ALA A 117 14.22 -3.04 -19.06
N PHE A 118 13.59 -4.05 -19.66
CA PHE A 118 12.83 -5.09 -18.96
C PHE A 118 13.64 -5.70 -17.79
N PRO A 119 13.02 -6.05 -16.63
CA PRO A 119 11.59 -6.25 -16.40
C PRO A 119 10.65 -5.04 -16.38
N GLY A 120 9.49 -5.23 -17.00
CA GLY A 120 8.34 -4.33 -16.93
C GLY A 120 8.21 -3.24 -18.01
N ARG A 121 9.18 -3.04 -18.92
CA ARG A 121 9.08 -2.02 -19.97
C ARG A 121 9.60 -2.54 -21.32
N PHE A 122 8.90 -2.17 -22.40
CA PHE A 122 8.89 -2.76 -23.76
C PHE A 122 10.22 -3.41 -24.21
N VAL A 123 10.27 -4.73 -24.06
CA VAL A 123 10.90 -5.63 -25.03
C VAL A 123 9.74 -6.48 -25.51
N THR A 124 9.58 -6.69 -26.82
CA THR A 124 8.51 -7.55 -27.37
C THR A 124 8.39 -8.81 -26.51
N GLU A 125 7.29 -9.01 -25.79
CA GLU A 125 7.19 -10.03 -24.72
C GLU A 125 7.61 -11.43 -25.20
N ALA A 126 7.35 -11.71 -26.48
CA ALA A 126 7.79 -12.92 -27.19
C ALA A 126 9.30 -13.21 -27.05
N THR A 127 10.17 -12.20 -26.93
CA THR A 127 11.62 -12.40 -26.86
C THR A 127 12.07 -12.84 -25.47
N LEU A 128 11.49 -12.28 -24.41
CA LEU A 128 11.94 -12.61 -23.06
C LEU A 128 11.36 -13.95 -22.60
N GLN A 129 10.08 -14.21 -22.87
CA GLN A 129 9.50 -15.52 -22.59
C GLN A 129 10.30 -16.63 -23.29
N SER A 130 10.65 -16.42 -24.56
CA SER A 130 11.53 -17.33 -25.31
C SER A 130 12.93 -17.42 -24.71
N ALA A 131 13.47 -16.31 -24.18
CA ALA A 131 14.78 -16.30 -23.53
C ALA A 131 14.81 -17.12 -22.24
N VAL A 132 13.80 -16.94 -21.37
CA VAL A 132 13.66 -17.72 -20.12
C VAL A 132 13.48 -19.20 -20.44
N LEU A 133 12.67 -19.53 -21.45
CA LEU A 133 12.47 -20.90 -21.91
C LEU A 133 13.80 -21.55 -22.37
N ALA A 134 14.59 -20.83 -23.16
CA ALA A 134 15.82 -21.33 -23.79
C ALA A 134 17.04 -21.40 -22.84
N ALA A 135 17.02 -20.69 -21.72
CA ALA A 135 18.11 -20.65 -20.75
C ALA A 135 18.00 -21.77 -19.69
N ASP A 136 19.11 -22.46 -19.38
CA ASP A 136 19.16 -23.47 -18.33
C ASP A 136 19.49 -22.85 -16.96
N SER A 137 20.25 -21.76 -16.99
CA SER A 137 20.60 -20.93 -15.84
C SER A 137 20.24 -19.46 -16.05
N VAL A 138 19.62 -18.86 -15.03
CA VAL A 138 19.16 -17.46 -15.04
C VAL A 138 19.73 -16.73 -13.82
N LEU A 139 20.32 -15.58 -14.07
CA LEU A 139 20.76 -14.64 -13.05
C LEU A 139 19.82 -13.43 -13.09
N VAL A 140 19.16 -13.15 -11.97
CA VAL A 140 18.32 -11.96 -11.78
C VAL A 140 19.11 -10.96 -10.94
N VAL A 141 19.30 -9.75 -11.46
CA VAL A 141 20.09 -8.69 -10.82
C VAL A 141 19.15 -7.62 -10.26
N GLY A 142 19.15 -7.43 -8.94
CA GLY A 142 18.35 -6.43 -8.24
C GLY A 142 17.40 -7.04 -7.21
N GLY A 143 17.50 -6.62 -5.94
CA GLY A 143 16.69 -7.15 -4.82
C GLY A 143 15.43 -6.33 -4.50
N GLY A 144 14.97 -5.49 -5.43
CA GLY A 144 13.66 -4.82 -5.31
C GLY A 144 12.51 -5.78 -5.69
N ALA A 145 11.26 -5.34 -5.51
CA ALA A 145 10.07 -6.16 -5.76
C ALA A 145 10.12 -6.86 -7.12
N THR A 146 10.43 -6.13 -8.19
CA THR A 146 10.57 -6.68 -9.54
C THR A 146 11.56 -7.84 -9.66
N GLY A 147 12.72 -7.75 -9.00
CA GLY A 147 13.73 -8.80 -9.08
C GLY A 147 13.40 -10.01 -8.22
N VAL A 148 12.83 -9.79 -7.04
CA VAL A 148 12.32 -10.85 -6.17
C VAL A 148 11.21 -11.62 -6.88
N GLU A 149 10.19 -10.93 -7.37
CA GLU A 149 9.06 -11.50 -8.11
C GLU A 149 9.54 -12.22 -9.37
N MET A 150 10.43 -11.63 -10.17
CA MET A 150 10.93 -12.28 -11.39
C MET A 150 11.69 -13.58 -11.08
N ALA A 151 12.51 -13.59 -10.03
CA ALA A 151 13.21 -14.79 -9.59
C ALA A 151 12.23 -15.87 -9.11
N ALA A 152 11.22 -15.47 -8.34
CA ALA A 152 10.16 -16.36 -7.85
C ALA A 152 9.34 -16.94 -9.01
N GLU A 153 8.87 -16.11 -9.94
CA GLU A 153 8.06 -16.50 -11.10
C GLU A 153 8.77 -17.53 -11.98
N ILE A 154 10.05 -17.30 -12.31
CA ILE A 154 10.84 -18.26 -13.07
C ILE A 154 10.96 -19.57 -12.32
N LYS A 155 11.27 -19.52 -11.03
CA LYS A 155 11.55 -20.72 -10.24
C LYS A 155 10.29 -21.55 -9.99
N THR A 156 9.17 -20.91 -9.72
CA THR A 156 7.85 -21.54 -9.58
C THR A 156 7.41 -22.19 -10.88
N GLN A 157 7.53 -21.51 -12.02
CA GLN A 157 7.13 -22.05 -13.31
C GLN A 157 8.10 -23.13 -13.84
N TYR A 158 9.40 -23.01 -13.56
CA TYR A 158 10.43 -23.93 -14.01
C TYR A 158 11.32 -24.42 -12.84
N PRO A 159 10.84 -25.33 -11.99
CA PRO A 159 11.55 -25.75 -10.77
C PRO A 159 12.95 -26.35 -11.02
N HIS A 160 13.19 -26.90 -12.21
CA HIS A 160 14.46 -27.49 -12.61
C HIS A 160 15.54 -26.47 -13.02
N LYS A 161 15.15 -25.24 -13.39
CA LYS A 161 16.11 -24.21 -13.81
C LYS A 161 16.91 -23.71 -12.61
N LYS A 162 18.19 -23.38 -12.85
CA LYS A 162 19.06 -22.74 -11.86
C LYS A 162 18.76 -21.25 -11.87
N VAL A 163 18.15 -20.74 -10.80
CA VAL A 163 17.85 -19.32 -10.63
C VAL A 163 18.70 -18.76 -9.49
N VAL A 164 19.40 -17.66 -9.76
CA VAL A 164 20.19 -16.92 -8.79
C VAL A 164 19.70 -15.48 -8.75
N LEU A 165 19.33 -14.99 -7.59
CA LEU A 165 19.05 -13.57 -7.34
C LEU A 165 20.33 -12.94 -6.75
N ILE A 166 20.81 -11.85 -7.34
CA ILE A 166 21.97 -11.10 -6.84
C ILE A 166 21.60 -9.64 -6.64
N HIS A 167 21.95 -9.07 -5.49
CA HIS A 167 21.62 -7.67 -5.17
C HIS A 167 22.65 -6.99 -4.29
N SER A 168 22.70 -5.66 -4.36
CA SER A 168 23.57 -4.84 -3.50
C SER A 168 22.85 -4.21 -2.31
N ARG A 169 21.56 -4.50 -2.11
CA ARG A 169 20.78 -3.99 -0.95
C ARG A 169 21.16 -4.74 0.33
N VAL A 170 20.94 -4.10 1.49
CA VAL A 170 21.05 -4.73 2.80
C VAL A 170 20.01 -5.86 2.89
N ASP A 171 18.75 -5.52 2.62
CA ASP A 171 17.63 -6.45 2.61
C ASP A 171 16.91 -6.50 1.25
N LEU A 172 16.18 -7.59 1.03
CA LEU A 172 15.24 -7.74 -0.08
C LEU A 172 13.99 -6.91 0.15
N ALA A 173 13.26 -6.63 -0.93
CA ALA A 173 11.91 -6.06 -0.82
C ALA A 173 10.93 -7.01 -0.13
N ASP A 174 11.14 -8.32 -0.22
CA ASP A 174 10.42 -9.33 0.54
C ASP A 174 11.46 -10.28 1.17
N PRO A 175 11.56 -10.35 2.50
CA PRO A 175 12.52 -11.22 3.18
C PRO A 175 12.19 -12.71 3.03
N ASN A 176 10.94 -13.07 2.70
CA ASN A 176 10.44 -14.44 2.58
C ASN A 176 10.64 -15.01 1.17
N MET A 177 11.84 -14.84 0.62
CA MET A 177 12.19 -15.40 -0.68
C MET A 177 12.05 -16.94 -0.67
N LEU A 178 11.50 -17.49 -1.75
CA LEU A 178 11.37 -18.95 -1.94
C LEU A 178 12.72 -19.65 -1.64
N PRO A 179 12.77 -20.66 -0.75
CA PRO A 179 14.02 -21.35 -0.38
C PRO A 179 14.78 -21.98 -1.55
N SER A 180 14.09 -22.20 -2.67
CA SER A 180 14.65 -22.77 -3.89
C SER A 180 15.35 -21.75 -4.80
N VAL A 181 15.16 -20.46 -4.58
CA VAL A 181 15.91 -19.37 -5.24
C VAL A 181 17.19 -19.13 -4.45
N ARG A 182 18.34 -19.20 -5.13
CA ARG A 182 19.62 -18.88 -4.50
C ARG A 182 19.81 -17.37 -4.46
N GLU A 183 19.75 -16.78 -3.29
CA GLU A 183 20.03 -15.36 -3.04
C GLU A 183 21.53 -15.13 -2.74
N GLN A 184 22.05 -13.98 -3.18
CA GLN A 184 23.40 -13.49 -2.90
C GLN A 184 23.41 -11.96 -2.78
N SER A 185 23.67 -11.46 -1.58
CA SER A 185 23.88 -10.04 -1.30
C SER A 185 25.29 -9.60 -1.72
N GLU A 186 25.49 -9.39 -3.03
CA GLU A 186 26.69 -8.88 -3.68
C GLU A 186 26.34 -7.98 -4.88
N LYS A 187 27.19 -7.02 -5.24
CA LYS A 187 26.98 -6.18 -6.42
C LYS A 187 27.62 -6.81 -7.65
N VAL A 188 26.91 -6.83 -8.78
CA VAL A 188 27.51 -7.17 -10.09
C VAL A 188 28.40 -6.02 -10.56
N SER A 189 29.71 -6.27 -10.71
CA SER A 189 30.72 -5.26 -11.00
C SER A 189 30.94 -4.99 -12.49
N ASN A 190 30.66 -5.98 -13.36
CA ASN A 190 30.80 -5.86 -14.81
C ASN A 190 29.46 -5.73 -15.57
N LEU A 191 28.39 -5.26 -14.90
CA LEU A 191 27.03 -5.25 -15.46
C LEU A 191 26.93 -4.51 -16.81
N SER A 192 27.69 -3.42 -16.98
CA SER A 192 27.73 -2.64 -18.23
C SER A 192 28.36 -3.36 -19.43
N GLU A 193 29.10 -4.44 -19.19
CA GLU A 193 29.77 -5.24 -20.22
C GLU A 193 28.92 -6.44 -20.66
N LEU A 194 27.82 -6.73 -19.93
CA LEU A 194 26.99 -7.91 -20.12
C LEU A 194 25.86 -7.66 -21.12
N GLN A 195 25.49 -8.70 -21.87
CA GLN A 195 24.26 -8.70 -22.65
C GLN A 195 23.09 -9.02 -21.72
N LEU A 196 22.25 -8.03 -21.48
CA LEU A 196 21.10 -8.13 -20.58
C LEU A 196 19.85 -8.55 -21.38
N ASN A 197 18.98 -9.34 -20.75
CA ASN A 197 17.68 -9.77 -21.26
C ASN A 197 17.70 -10.55 -22.59
N VAL A 198 18.86 -11.09 -22.96
CA VAL A 198 19.07 -11.93 -24.13
C VAL A 198 19.85 -13.17 -23.69
N VAL A 199 19.55 -14.31 -24.30
CA VAL A 199 20.27 -15.55 -24.01
C VAL A 199 21.68 -15.47 -24.55
N SER A 200 22.66 -15.56 -23.66
CA SER A 200 24.08 -15.63 -23.95
C SER A 200 24.68 -16.72 -23.04
N ARG A 201 24.83 -17.92 -23.60
CA ARG A 201 25.27 -19.12 -22.85
C ARG A 201 26.60 -18.90 -22.16
N ASN A 202 26.70 -19.32 -20.89
CA ASN A 202 27.91 -19.20 -20.07
C ASN A 202 28.48 -17.78 -19.96
N SER A 203 27.63 -16.75 -19.87
CA SER A 203 28.07 -15.38 -19.61
C SER A 203 28.74 -15.27 -18.24
N GLU A 204 29.96 -14.73 -18.21
CA GLU A 204 30.76 -14.56 -16.99
C GLU A 204 30.36 -13.28 -16.24
N VAL A 205 29.85 -13.45 -15.03
CA VAL A 205 29.40 -12.35 -14.17
C VAL A 205 30.33 -12.22 -12.97
N LYS A 206 30.87 -11.03 -12.76
CA LYS A 206 31.81 -10.73 -11.67
C LYS A 206 31.10 -9.93 -10.59
N THR A 207 31.45 -10.20 -9.34
CA THR A 207 30.91 -9.47 -8.20
C THR A 207 31.96 -8.54 -7.59
N ASP A 208 31.51 -7.58 -6.80
CA ASP A 208 32.38 -6.70 -6.01
C ASP A 208 33.10 -7.42 -4.87
N LYS A 209 32.62 -8.61 -4.47
CA LYS A 209 33.30 -9.50 -3.52
C LYS A 209 34.28 -10.47 -4.19
N GLY A 210 34.54 -10.31 -5.50
CA GLY A 210 35.52 -11.10 -6.25
C GLY A 210 35.02 -12.49 -6.66
N GLN A 211 33.72 -12.77 -6.52
CA GLN A 211 33.14 -14.00 -7.03
C GLN A 211 32.96 -13.92 -8.55
N THR A 212 32.98 -15.09 -9.19
CA THR A 212 32.66 -15.24 -10.61
C THR A 212 31.56 -16.28 -10.76
N LEU A 213 30.45 -15.88 -11.36
CA LEU A 213 29.30 -16.71 -11.66
C LEU A 213 29.18 -16.89 -13.17
N THR A 214 28.54 -17.97 -13.60
CA THR A 214 28.13 -18.14 -15.00
C THR A 214 26.62 -18.30 -15.09
N SER A 215 26.03 -17.67 -16.12
CA SER A 215 24.60 -17.75 -16.41
C SER A 215 24.34 -17.72 -17.91
N ASP A 216 23.26 -18.37 -18.37
CA ASP A 216 22.85 -18.34 -19.77
C ASP A 216 21.95 -17.15 -20.10
N LEU A 217 21.27 -16.61 -19.09
CA LEU A 217 20.44 -15.42 -19.18
C LEU A 217 20.70 -14.53 -17.97
N ILE A 218 20.82 -13.22 -18.22
CA ILE A 218 20.96 -12.21 -17.18
C ILE A 218 19.81 -11.23 -17.31
N ILE A 219 18.96 -11.14 -16.29
CA ILE A 219 17.80 -10.25 -16.25
C ILE A 219 18.11 -9.11 -15.28
N SER A 220 18.19 -7.87 -15.78
CA SER A 220 18.50 -6.71 -14.95
C SER A 220 17.24 -6.02 -14.47
N CYS A 221 16.98 -6.05 -13.17
CA CYS A 221 15.84 -5.44 -12.50
C CYS A 221 16.24 -4.12 -11.81
N THR A 222 17.20 -3.41 -12.38
CA THR A 222 17.77 -2.16 -11.85
C THR A 222 18.07 -1.18 -12.99
N GLY A 223 18.41 0.06 -12.64
CA GLY A 223 18.89 1.06 -13.59
C GLY A 223 17.78 1.79 -14.35
N LEU A 224 16.56 1.81 -13.80
CA LEU A 224 15.50 2.70 -14.26
C LEU A 224 15.94 4.16 -14.09
N LYS A 225 15.50 5.00 -15.02
CA LYS A 225 15.74 6.45 -15.01
C LYS A 225 14.42 7.17 -15.23
N VAL A 226 14.27 8.37 -14.70
CA VAL A 226 13.07 9.18 -14.98
C VAL A 226 12.99 9.49 -16.48
N ASN A 227 11.81 9.29 -17.06
CA ASN A 227 11.52 9.55 -18.47
C ASN A 227 11.21 11.04 -18.68
N SER A 228 12.26 11.85 -18.70
CA SER A 228 12.16 13.31 -18.73
C SER A 228 12.34 13.96 -20.10
N ASP A 229 12.67 13.18 -21.14
CA ASP A 229 13.03 13.70 -22.47
C ASP A 229 12.01 14.71 -23.04
N ALA A 230 10.72 14.45 -22.85
CA ALA A 230 9.64 15.28 -23.38
C ALA A 230 9.50 16.64 -22.66
N TYR A 231 9.99 16.78 -21.43
CA TYR A 231 9.69 17.93 -20.59
C TYR A 231 10.95 18.60 -19.99
N ALA A 232 12.11 17.94 -20.01
CA ALA A 232 13.31 18.39 -19.31
C ALA A 232 13.72 19.83 -19.65
N SER A 233 13.61 20.23 -20.93
CA SER A 233 13.94 21.60 -21.35
C SER A 233 12.99 22.65 -20.77
N SER A 234 11.71 22.32 -20.69
CA SER A 234 10.63 23.27 -20.39
C SER A 234 10.39 23.46 -18.89
N PHE A 235 10.87 22.51 -18.09
CA PHE A 235 10.79 22.55 -16.63
C PHE A 235 12.16 22.67 -15.97
N SER A 236 13.19 23.16 -16.65
CA SER A 236 14.58 23.16 -16.13
C SER A 236 14.77 23.77 -14.73
N GLY A 237 13.92 24.71 -14.29
CA GLY A 237 13.92 25.27 -12.91
C GLY A 237 13.18 24.42 -11.86
N SER A 238 12.39 23.44 -12.31
CA SER A 238 11.49 22.60 -11.50
C SER A 238 11.90 21.13 -11.55
N LEU A 239 13.18 20.84 -11.82
CA LEU A 239 13.74 19.48 -11.83
C LEU A 239 14.76 19.31 -10.72
N VAL A 240 14.79 18.12 -10.12
CA VAL A 240 15.92 17.65 -9.31
C VAL A 240 16.98 16.97 -10.18
N GLU A 241 18.14 16.70 -9.58
CA GLU A 241 19.14 15.83 -10.21
C GLU A 241 18.51 14.47 -10.55
N GLY A 242 18.69 14.02 -11.80
CA GLY A 242 18.05 12.80 -12.31
C GLY A 242 16.77 13.03 -13.11
N GLY A 243 16.23 14.26 -13.15
CA GLY A 243 15.16 14.67 -14.06
C GLY A 243 13.73 14.44 -13.56
N ALA A 244 13.55 14.15 -12.26
CA ALA A 244 12.23 14.14 -11.64
C ALA A 244 11.71 15.58 -11.44
N LEU A 245 10.40 15.76 -11.58
CA LEU A 245 9.70 17.04 -11.38
C LEU A 245 9.50 17.29 -9.89
N LYS A 246 9.88 18.49 -9.45
CA LYS A 246 9.59 19.01 -8.11
C LYS A 246 8.11 19.34 -8.02
N VAL A 247 7.43 18.72 -7.08
CA VAL A 247 5.98 18.93 -6.86
C VAL A 247 5.68 19.35 -5.43
N ASN A 248 4.59 20.08 -5.25
CA ASN A 248 4.01 20.36 -3.93
C ASN A 248 3.11 19.20 -3.45
N PRO A 249 2.53 19.26 -2.24
CA PRO A 249 1.61 18.23 -1.74
C PRO A 249 0.35 18.00 -2.58
N HIS A 250 -0.03 18.96 -3.43
CA HIS A 250 -1.14 18.84 -4.39
C HIS A 250 -0.67 18.37 -5.77
N LEU A 251 0.53 17.80 -5.86
CA LEU A 251 1.13 17.26 -7.08
C LEU A 251 1.34 18.30 -8.20
N GLN A 252 1.22 19.59 -7.88
CA GLN A 252 1.51 20.69 -8.81
C GLN A 252 3.01 20.87 -8.95
N VAL A 253 3.48 20.99 -10.20
CA VAL A 253 4.89 21.25 -10.49
C VAL A 253 5.26 22.65 -9.99
N GLU A 254 6.33 22.74 -9.20
CA GLU A 254 6.80 24.01 -8.65
C GLU A 254 6.93 25.09 -9.74
N GLY A 255 6.31 26.24 -9.52
CA GLY A 255 6.32 27.37 -10.47
C GLY A 255 5.21 27.35 -11.52
N PHE A 256 4.33 26.34 -11.51
CA PHE A 256 3.21 26.24 -12.44
C PHE A 256 1.90 25.97 -11.68
N SER A 257 0.89 26.80 -11.90
CA SER A 257 -0.43 26.63 -11.26
C SER A 257 -1.36 25.66 -12.00
N ASN A 258 -1.01 25.29 -13.24
CA ASN A 258 -1.84 24.50 -14.14
C ASN A 258 -1.11 23.25 -14.68
N VAL A 259 -0.01 22.85 -14.05
CA VAL A 259 0.75 21.65 -14.42
C VAL A 259 0.94 20.78 -13.21
N PHE A 260 0.59 19.51 -13.35
CA PHE A 260 0.69 18.47 -12.35
C PHE A 260 1.62 17.36 -12.83
N ALA A 261 2.26 16.65 -11.91
CA ALA A 261 3.05 15.47 -12.23
C ALA A 261 2.70 14.32 -11.30
N VAL A 262 2.54 13.12 -11.85
CA VAL A 262 1.96 11.95 -11.17
C VAL A 262 2.85 10.73 -11.38
N GLY A 263 2.97 9.90 -10.33
CA GLY A 263 3.78 8.67 -10.32
C GLY A 263 5.31 8.90 -10.42
N ASP A 264 6.02 7.95 -11.03
CA ASP A 264 7.49 7.87 -10.94
C ASP A 264 8.29 9.06 -11.52
N CYS A 265 7.65 9.99 -12.23
CA CYS A 265 8.32 11.20 -12.72
C CYS A 265 8.40 12.32 -11.67
N THR A 266 7.82 12.16 -10.48
CA THR A 266 7.91 13.12 -9.37
C THR A 266 9.12 12.88 -8.48
N ASP A 267 9.56 13.91 -7.78
CA ASP A 267 10.65 13.84 -6.81
C ASP A 267 10.22 13.42 -5.39
N ILE A 268 8.94 13.07 -5.21
CA ILE A 268 8.37 12.57 -3.95
C ILE A 268 9.21 11.39 -3.44
N LYS A 269 9.55 11.43 -2.15
CA LYS A 269 10.46 10.48 -1.47
C LYS A 269 9.69 9.30 -0.92
N GLU A 270 9.35 8.39 -1.81
CA GLU A 270 8.53 7.22 -1.53
C GLU A 270 8.96 6.02 -2.40
N PRO A 271 8.51 4.81 -2.08
CA PRO A 271 8.57 3.69 -3.00
C PRO A 271 7.82 4.01 -4.31
N LYS A 272 8.48 3.81 -5.45
CA LYS A 272 7.88 4.03 -6.78
C LYS A 272 7.06 2.81 -7.20
N THR A 273 5.79 2.79 -6.81
CA THR A 273 4.84 1.69 -7.01
C THR A 273 3.69 2.10 -7.93
N ALA A 274 3.00 1.09 -8.47
CA ALA A 274 1.77 1.30 -9.22
C ALA A 274 0.67 1.92 -8.34
N TYR A 275 0.59 1.50 -7.07
CA TYR A 275 -0.36 1.98 -6.08
C TYR A 275 -0.22 3.49 -5.85
N ASN A 276 0.96 3.95 -5.44
CA ASN A 276 1.21 5.37 -5.19
C ASN A 276 0.95 6.22 -6.45
N ALA A 277 1.31 5.71 -7.63
CA ALA A 277 1.03 6.41 -8.88
C ALA A 277 -0.48 6.60 -9.14
N MET A 278 -1.33 5.67 -8.70
CA MET A 278 -2.80 5.83 -8.80
C MET A 278 -3.32 6.81 -7.77
N LEU A 279 -2.83 6.77 -6.53
CA LEU A 279 -3.23 7.74 -5.50
C LEU A 279 -2.80 9.17 -5.84
N HIS A 280 -1.60 9.34 -6.38
CA HIS A 280 -1.14 10.62 -6.93
C HIS A 280 -2.10 11.19 -7.98
N ALA A 281 -2.73 10.32 -8.78
CA ALA A 281 -3.69 10.76 -9.77
C ALA A 281 -4.97 11.28 -9.13
N ASP A 282 -5.39 10.70 -8.01
CA ASP A 282 -6.52 11.16 -7.23
C ASP A 282 -6.29 12.59 -6.73
N ILE A 283 -5.18 12.83 -6.02
CA ILE A 283 -4.77 14.16 -5.53
C ILE A 283 -4.67 15.19 -6.67
N ALA A 284 -4.14 14.78 -7.83
CA ALA A 284 -3.92 15.69 -8.95
C ALA A 284 -5.23 16.07 -9.67
N VAL A 285 -6.30 15.28 -9.55
CA VAL A 285 -7.59 15.51 -10.21
C VAL A 285 -8.64 16.05 -9.23
N ASN A 286 -8.65 15.56 -8.00
CA ASN A 286 -9.59 15.92 -6.94
C ASN A 286 -8.91 16.91 -5.98
N GLU A 287 -9.47 18.11 -5.83
CA GLU A 287 -8.92 19.13 -4.90
C GLU A 287 -9.04 18.75 -3.40
N GLU A 288 -9.70 17.62 -3.08
CA GLU A 288 -9.93 17.08 -1.73
C GLU A 288 -9.05 15.87 -1.38
N GLY A 289 -8.14 15.44 -2.27
CA GLY A 289 -7.35 14.22 -2.05
C GLY A 289 -6.43 14.31 -0.82
N GLU A 290 -6.72 13.51 0.19
CA GLU A 290 -5.82 13.24 1.32
C GLU A 290 -4.47 12.71 0.81
N THR A 291 -3.39 13.17 1.42
CA THR A 291 -2.03 12.78 1.04
C THR A 291 -1.76 11.33 1.45
N PRO A 292 -1.42 10.43 0.50
CA PRO A 292 -0.94 9.11 0.86
C PRO A 292 0.52 9.20 1.29
N GLY A 293 0.76 9.01 2.58
CA GLY A 293 2.04 8.60 3.12
C GLY A 293 1.91 7.19 3.69
N GLN A 294 2.98 6.40 3.63
CA GLN A 294 3.16 5.40 4.69
C GLN A 294 3.28 6.20 5.99
N VAL A 295 2.34 6.02 6.92
CA VAL A 295 2.41 6.69 8.23
C VAL A 295 3.45 5.92 9.06
N ASN A 296 4.73 6.21 8.84
CA ASN A 296 5.78 5.94 9.81
C ASN A 296 6.09 7.30 10.46
N GLU A 297 5.26 7.73 11.40
CA GLU A 297 5.47 8.98 12.13
C GLU A 297 6.27 8.75 13.40
N GLU A 298 7.58 9.02 13.36
CA GLU A 298 8.35 9.28 14.57
C GLU A 298 8.14 10.75 14.98
N GLY A 299 7.22 11.04 15.90
CA GLY A 299 7.08 12.37 16.50
C GLY A 299 5.86 12.57 17.41
N GLU A 300 6.07 13.20 18.58
CA GLU A 300 5.01 13.60 19.52
C GLU A 300 4.14 14.74 18.92
N THR A 301 2.82 14.53 18.82
CA THR A 301 1.84 15.55 18.40
C THR A 301 0.82 15.78 19.51
N PRO A 302 0.86 16.89 20.26
CA PRO A 302 -0.19 17.20 21.24
C PRO A 302 -1.44 17.77 20.53
N GLY A 303 -2.58 17.07 20.57
CA GLY A 303 -3.86 17.57 20.02
C GLY A 303 -4.98 16.52 19.91
N GLN A 304 -6.21 16.97 19.65
CA GLN A 304 -7.35 16.10 19.30
C GLN A 304 -7.11 15.49 17.91
N VAL A 305 -7.25 14.17 17.78
CA VAL A 305 -7.14 13.43 16.53
C VAL A 305 -8.54 12.95 16.14
N ASN A 306 -8.95 13.23 14.90
CA ASN A 306 -10.16 12.71 14.29
C ASN A 306 -9.75 12.10 12.94
N GLU A 307 -9.91 10.80 12.77
CA GLU A 307 -9.68 10.09 11.50
C GLU A 307 -11.02 9.54 10.98
N GLU A 308 -11.34 9.82 9.70
CA GLU A 308 -12.53 9.31 9.01
C GLU A 308 -12.06 8.68 7.68
N GLY A 309 -12.14 7.36 7.51
CA GLY A 309 -11.82 6.73 6.21
C GLY A 309 -11.49 5.23 6.22
N GLU A 310 -11.50 4.62 5.03
CA GLU A 310 -11.01 3.25 4.81
C GLU A 310 -9.47 3.25 4.71
N THR A 311 -8.78 2.50 5.57
CA THR A 311 -7.31 2.40 5.57
C THR A 311 -6.85 0.97 5.25
N PRO A 312 -6.68 0.58 3.96
CA PRO A 312 -6.19 -0.76 3.64
C PRO A 312 -4.66 -0.87 3.80
N GLY A 313 -4.18 -1.67 4.75
CA GLY A 313 -2.73 -1.88 4.95
C GLY A 313 -2.32 -2.59 6.24
N GLN A 314 -1.00 -2.75 6.45
CA GLN A 314 -0.45 -3.02 7.78
C GLN A 314 -0.34 -1.67 8.51
N VAL A 315 -1.04 -1.53 9.64
CA VAL A 315 -0.96 -0.36 10.52
C VAL A 315 -0.07 -0.77 11.71
N ASN A 316 1.00 -0.01 11.95
CA ASN A 316 1.87 -0.18 13.12
C ASN A 316 1.91 1.15 13.88
N GLU A 317 1.14 1.26 14.94
CA GLU A 317 1.07 2.41 15.84
C GLU A 317 1.92 2.12 17.09
N GLU A 318 3.14 2.64 17.16
CA GLU A 318 3.90 2.71 18.43
C GLU A 318 3.83 4.15 18.95
N ARG A 319 2.71 4.56 19.56
CA ARG A 319 2.50 5.94 20.03
C ARG A 319 2.23 6.01 21.53
N GLU A 320 2.51 7.19 22.11
CA GLU A 320 1.83 7.73 23.31
C GLU A 320 1.02 8.95 22.83
N THR A 321 -0.31 8.91 22.88
CA THR A 321 -1.20 10.02 22.46
C THR A 321 -1.97 10.61 23.65
N PRO A 322 -1.44 11.63 24.35
CA PRO A 322 -2.21 12.31 25.40
C PRO A 322 -3.35 13.16 24.80
N GLY A 323 -4.59 12.66 24.77
CA GLY A 323 -5.69 13.36 24.07
C GLY A 323 -7.09 12.73 24.11
N GLN A 324 -8.01 13.29 23.32
CA GLN A 324 -9.28 12.65 22.94
C GLN A 324 -9.09 12.12 21.52
N VAL A 325 -9.37 10.83 21.30
CA VAL A 325 -9.27 10.15 20.00
C VAL A 325 -10.69 9.72 19.59
N ASN A 326 -11.08 10.04 18.35
CA ASN A 326 -12.29 9.49 17.73
C ASN A 326 -11.94 8.93 16.35
N GLU A 327 -12.21 7.65 16.12
CA GLU A 327 -11.95 6.95 14.86
C GLU A 327 -13.24 6.32 14.30
N GLU A 328 -13.49 6.52 13.01
CA GLU A 328 -14.62 5.93 12.28
C GLU A 328 -14.13 5.32 10.94
N GLY A 329 -14.23 3.99 10.73
CA GLY A 329 -13.80 3.38 9.46
C GLY A 329 -13.75 1.84 9.36
N GLU A 330 -13.44 1.34 8.15
CA GLU A 330 -13.07 -0.08 7.91
C GLU A 330 -11.55 -0.21 7.74
N THR A 331 -10.91 -1.11 8.49
CA THR A 331 -9.44 -1.29 8.48
C THR A 331 -9.06 -2.74 8.11
N PRO A 332 -9.04 -3.12 6.81
CA PRO A 332 -8.69 -4.49 6.41
C PRO A 332 -7.16 -4.71 6.51
N GLY A 333 -6.68 -5.54 7.45
CA GLY A 333 -5.22 -5.70 7.62
C GLY A 333 -4.67 -6.45 8.84
N GLN A 334 -3.37 -6.26 9.08
CA GLN A 334 -2.74 -6.53 10.38
C GLN A 334 -2.57 -5.19 11.09
N VAL A 335 -3.12 -5.07 12.29
CA VAL A 335 -3.07 -3.85 13.11
C VAL A 335 -2.22 -4.17 14.35
N ASN A 336 -1.23 -3.33 14.66
CA ASN A 336 -0.51 -3.36 15.93
C ASN A 336 -0.60 -1.97 16.59
N GLU A 337 -1.15 -1.90 17.79
CA GLU A 337 -1.40 -0.64 18.53
C GLU A 337 -0.57 -0.53 19.83
N GLY A 338 -0.35 0.72 20.27
CA GLY A 338 0.47 1.10 21.44
C GLY A 338 -0.29 1.97 22.45
N GLU A 339 0.39 2.50 23.47
CA GLU A 339 -0.21 3.21 24.61
C GLU A 339 -1.04 4.48 24.24
N THR A 340 -2.30 4.55 24.69
CA THR A 340 -3.24 5.68 24.43
C THR A 340 -3.75 6.33 25.72
N PRO A 341 -3.04 7.31 26.33
CA PRO A 341 -3.54 7.99 27.53
C PRO A 341 -4.67 9.01 27.20
N GLY A 342 -5.95 8.64 27.36
CA GLY A 342 -7.04 9.52 26.89
C GLY A 342 -8.50 9.09 27.10
N GLN A 343 -9.43 9.86 26.52
CA GLN A 343 -10.78 9.35 26.23
C GLN A 343 -10.77 8.84 24.79
N VAL A 344 -11.16 7.59 24.58
CA VAL A 344 -11.15 6.89 23.29
C VAL A 344 -12.60 6.54 22.92
N ASN A 345 -13.02 6.89 21.70
CA ASN A 345 -14.25 6.37 21.10
C ASN A 345 -13.95 5.82 19.71
N GLU A 346 -14.23 4.55 19.47
CA GLU A 346 -13.97 3.87 18.21
C GLU A 346 -15.24 3.20 17.67
N GLU A 347 -15.51 3.38 16.38
CA GLU A 347 -16.63 2.75 15.67
C GLU A 347 -16.14 2.16 14.32
N GLY A 348 -16.22 0.84 14.09
CA GLY A 348 -15.73 0.27 12.83
C GLY A 348 -15.78 -1.26 12.64
N GLU A 349 -15.44 -1.72 11.42
CA GLU A 349 -15.20 -3.14 11.10
C GLU A 349 -13.69 -3.38 10.84
N THR A 350 -13.09 -4.38 11.50
CA THR A 350 -11.66 -4.67 11.41
C THR A 350 -11.38 -6.11 10.95
N PRO A 351 -11.52 -6.45 9.65
CA PRO A 351 -11.28 -7.81 9.19
C PRO A 351 -9.77 -8.13 9.16
N GLY A 352 -9.26 -8.99 10.06
CA GLY A 352 -7.81 -9.13 10.18
C GLY A 352 -7.20 -9.97 11.32
N GLN A 353 -5.89 -9.79 11.54
CA GLN A 353 -5.23 -10.12 12.81
C GLN A 353 -4.95 -8.80 13.54
N VAL A 354 -5.41 -8.68 14.77
CA VAL A 354 -5.21 -7.49 15.62
C VAL A 354 -4.30 -7.87 16.78
N ASN A 355 -3.26 -7.08 17.05
CA ASN A 355 -2.47 -7.18 18.28
C ASN A 355 -2.42 -5.81 18.98
N GLU A 356 -2.99 -5.69 20.17
CA GLU A 356 -2.95 -4.47 20.98
C GLU A 356 -2.02 -4.69 22.18
N GLU A 357 -1.06 -3.79 22.40
CA GLU A 357 -0.16 -3.82 23.56
C GLU A 357 -0.09 -2.42 24.22
N GLY A 358 -0.57 -2.22 25.46
CA GLY A 358 -0.40 -0.90 26.12
C GLY A 358 -1.18 -0.61 27.41
N GLU A 359 -0.91 0.55 28.02
CA GLU A 359 -1.70 1.13 29.12
C GLU A 359 -2.67 2.20 28.58
N THR A 360 -3.96 2.12 28.93
CA THR A 360 -5.01 3.06 28.47
C THR A 360 -5.73 3.73 29.66
N PRO A 361 -5.11 4.69 30.39
CA PRO A 361 -5.76 5.31 31.54
C PRO A 361 -6.89 6.27 31.12
N GLY A 362 -8.18 5.92 31.32
CA GLY A 362 -9.27 6.80 30.87
C GLY A 362 -10.71 6.28 30.84
N GLN A 363 -11.52 6.86 29.96
CA GLN A 363 -12.85 6.35 29.58
C GLN A 363 -12.75 5.81 28.16
N VAL A 364 -13.15 4.57 27.94
CA VAL A 364 -13.10 3.87 26.65
C VAL A 364 -14.52 3.47 26.26
N ASN A 365 -14.95 3.80 25.04
CA ASN A 365 -16.17 3.28 24.43
C ASN A 365 -15.85 2.73 23.04
N GLU A 366 -16.18 1.47 22.78
CA GLU A 366 -15.87 0.81 21.51
C GLU A 366 -17.09 0.04 21.00
N GLU A 367 -17.38 0.21 19.71
CA GLU A 367 -18.47 -0.48 19.01
C GLU A 367 -17.96 -1.04 17.67
N GLY A 368 -18.07 -2.36 17.41
CA GLY A 368 -17.60 -2.90 16.13
C GLY A 368 -17.64 -4.42 15.90
N GLU A 369 -17.37 -4.82 14.65
CA GLU A 369 -17.20 -6.23 14.25
C GLU A 369 -15.72 -6.53 13.89
N THR A 370 -15.12 -7.54 14.52
CA THR A 370 -13.72 -7.95 14.25
C THR A 370 -13.63 -9.42 13.80
N PRO A 371 -13.87 -9.75 12.52
CA PRO A 371 -13.72 -11.11 12.03
C PRO A 371 -12.22 -11.50 11.95
N GLY A 372 -11.70 -12.31 12.89
CA GLY A 372 -10.24 -12.47 12.96
C GLY A 372 -9.61 -13.31 14.07
N GLN A 373 -8.29 -13.15 14.23
CA GLN A 373 -7.58 -13.52 15.47
C GLN A 373 -7.24 -12.24 16.23
N VAL A 374 -7.54 -12.19 17.52
CA VAL A 374 -7.34 -11.01 18.37
C VAL A 374 -6.38 -11.35 19.52
N ASN A 375 -5.25 -10.66 19.51
CA ASN A 375 -4.15 -10.51 20.48
C ASN A 375 -4.27 -9.29 21.41
N GLU A 376 -4.62 -9.37 22.69
CA GLU A 376 -4.64 -8.13 23.53
C GLU A 376 -3.88 -8.31 24.85
N GLU A 377 -2.95 -7.41 25.14
CA GLU A 377 -2.18 -7.36 26.40
C GLU A 377 -2.14 -5.92 26.96
N GLY A 378 -2.60 -5.68 28.20
CA GLY A 378 -2.57 -4.30 28.74
C GLY A 378 -3.22 -4.02 30.11
N GLU A 379 -3.03 -2.78 30.59
CA GLU A 379 -3.72 -2.24 31.78
C GLU A 379 -4.65 -1.08 31.40
N THR A 380 -5.94 -1.15 31.75
CA THR A 380 -6.93 -0.07 31.48
C THR A 380 -7.60 0.42 32.77
N PRO A 381 -6.95 1.31 33.55
CA PRO A 381 -7.56 1.90 34.74
C PRO A 381 -8.66 2.91 34.36
N GLY A 382 -9.95 2.58 34.56
CA GLY A 382 -11.00 3.41 33.95
C GLY A 382 -12.47 3.00 34.08
N GLN A 383 -13.31 3.69 33.30
CA GLN A 383 -14.64 3.18 32.93
C GLN A 383 -14.56 2.67 31.50
N VAL A 384 -15.02 1.44 31.26
CA VAL A 384 -14.98 0.77 29.96
C VAL A 384 -16.40 0.36 29.58
N ASN A 385 -16.83 0.70 28.36
CA ASN A 385 -18.04 0.15 27.75
C ASN A 385 -17.68 -0.42 26.37
N GLU A 386 -17.90 -1.72 26.16
CA GLU A 386 -17.60 -2.39 24.88
C GLU A 386 -18.85 -3.11 24.34
N GLU A 387 -19.16 -2.93 23.06
CA GLU A 387 -20.14 -3.74 22.31
C GLU A 387 -19.43 -4.35 21.10
N ARG A 388 -19.12 -5.66 21.15
CA ARG A 388 -18.23 -6.31 20.15
C ARG A 388 -18.81 -7.63 19.62
N GLU A 389 -18.73 -7.85 18.30
CA GLU A 389 -18.94 -9.16 17.66
C GLU A 389 -17.61 -9.69 17.06
N THR A 390 -17.10 -10.81 17.57
CA THR A 390 -15.78 -11.36 17.18
C THR A 390 -15.86 -12.83 16.75
N PRO A 391 -16.17 -13.14 15.49
CA PRO A 391 -16.12 -14.51 14.99
C PRO A 391 -14.67 -15.01 14.84
N GLY A 392 -14.10 -15.72 15.82
CA GLY A 392 -12.65 -15.98 15.79
C GLY A 392 -11.99 -16.76 16.94
N GLN A 393 -10.67 -16.61 17.03
CA GLN A 393 -9.88 -16.98 18.21
C GLN A 393 -9.45 -15.70 18.94
N VAL A 394 -9.66 -15.65 20.25
CA VAL A 394 -9.36 -14.50 21.10
C VAL A 394 -8.44 -14.93 22.24
N ASN A 395 -7.34 -14.21 22.46
CA ASN A 395 -6.51 -14.34 23.67
C ASN A 395 -6.34 -12.95 24.30
N GLU A 396 -6.75 -12.79 25.56
CA GLU A 396 -6.67 -11.53 26.29
C GLU A 396 -5.88 -11.72 27.60
N GLU A 397 -4.89 -10.87 27.85
CA GLU A 397 -4.22 -10.71 29.15
C GLU A 397 -4.42 -9.27 29.65
N ARG A 398 -5.43 -9.02 30.51
CA ARG A 398 -5.88 -7.66 30.88
C ARG A 398 -5.94 -7.42 32.39
N GLU A 399 -5.50 -6.24 32.86
CA GLU A 399 -5.82 -5.72 34.21
C GLU A 399 -6.68 -4.44 34.12
N THR A 400 -7.92 -4.49 34.63
CA THR A 400 -8.91 -3.38 34.52
C THR A 400 -9.48 -2.93 35.87
N PRO A 401 -8.74 -2.11 36.65
CA PRO A 401 -9.30 -1.54 37.88
C PRO A 401 -10.40 -0.49 37.57
N GLY A 402 -11.68 -0.82 37.75
CA GLY A 402 -12.73 0.06 37.21
C GLY A 402 -14.20 -0.32 37.33
N GLN A 403 -15.04 0.39 36.58
CA GLN A 403 -16.41 -0.06 36.22
C GLN A 403 -16.38 -0.52 34.78
N VAL A 404 -16.89 -1.71 34.52
CA VAL A 404 -16.86 -2.36 33.20
C VAL A 404 -18.29 -2.78 32.84
N ASN A 405 -18.75 -2.43 31.64
CA ASN A 405 -19.96 -2.97 31.02
C ASN A 405 -19.60 -3.53 29.64
N GLU A 406 -19.91 -4.80 29.40
CA GLU A 406 -19.55 -5.46 28.14
C GLU A 406 -20.75 -6.21 27.57
N GLU A 407 -21.00 -6.04 26.27
CA GLU A 407 -21.90 -6.88 25.49
C GLU A 407 -21.09 -7.60 24.40
N ARG A 408 -20.97 -8.93 24.47
CA ARG A 408 -20.07 -9.71 23.60
C ARG A 408 -20.78 -10.90 22.93
N GLU A 409 -20.61 -11.06 21.61
CA GLU A 409 -20.94 -12.29 20.87
C GLU A 409 -19.69 -12.89 20.20
N THR A 410 -19.21 -14.04 20.71
CA THR A 410 -17.93 -14.62 20.26
C THR A 410 -18.07 -16.11 19.88
N PRO A 411 -18.45 -16.44 18.63
CA PRO A 411 -18.45 -17.82 18.15
C PRO A 411 -17.00 -18.35 17.96
N GLY A 412 -16.38 -18.95 18.99
CA GLY A 412 -14.92 -19.16 18.94
C GLY A 412 -14.23 -20.00 20.03
N GLN A 413 -12.90 -19.95 20.05
CA GLN A 413 -12.08 -20.34 21.21
C GLN A 413 -11.59 -19.07 21.89
N VAL A 414 -11.76 -18.99 23.21
CA VAL A 414 -11.39 -17.82 24.03
C VAL A 414 -10.46 -18.29 25.15
N ASN A 415 -9.35 -17.58 25.36
CA ASN A 415 -8.50 -17.71 26.55
C ASN A 415 -8.32 -16.33 27.17
N GLU A 416 -8.65 -16.20 28.45
CA GLU A 416 -8.58 -14.94 29.19
C GLU A 416 -7.76 -15.12 30.47
N GLU A 417 -6.79 -14.24 30.71
CA GLU A 417 -6.04 -14.15 31.96
C GLU A 417 -6.07 -12.71 32.51
N GLY A 418 -6.36 -12.47 33.79
CA GLY A 418 -6.43 -11.09 34.29
C GLY A 418 -6.96 -10.84 35.71
N GLU A 419 -6.84 -9.60 36.20
CA GLU A 419 -7.44 -9.12 37.46
C GLU A 419 -8.33 -7.88 37.21
N THR A 420 -9.61 -7.96 37.63
CA THR A 420 -10.59 -6.85 37.45
C THR A 420 -11.20 -6.40 38.78
N PRO A 421 -10.51 -5.56 39.59
CA PRO A 421 -11.09 -5.04 40.83
C PRO A 421 -12.18 -3.98 40.55
N GLY A 422 -13.48 -4.32 40.71
CA GLY A 422 -14.52 -3.42 40.21
C GLY A 422 -16.01 -3.79 40.37
N GLN A 423 -16.86 -3.03 39.70
CA GLN A 423 -18.23 -3.44 39.36
C GLN A 423 -18.25 -3.84 37.89
N VAL A 424 -18.72 -5.04 37.60
CA VAL A 424 -18.74 -5.62 36.25
C VAL A 424 -20.17 -6.03 35.91
N ASN A 425 -20.65 -5.65 34.72
CA ASN A 425 -21.87 -6.17 34.11
C ASN A 425 -21.54 -6.73 32.73
N GLU A 426 -21.85 -8.00 32.49
CA GLU A 426 -21.58 -8.69 31.23
C GLU A 426 -22.86 -9.31 30.68
N GLU A 427 -23.14 -9.08 29.40
CA GLU A 427 -24.23 -9.73 28.65
C GLU A 427 -23.67 -10.35 27.35
N GLY A 428 -24.07 -11.60 26.99
CA GLY A 428 -23.54 -12.20 25.75
C GLY A 428 -23.79 -13.69 25.50
N GLU A 429 -23.46 -14.15 24.29
CA GLU A 429 -23.48 -15.57 23.88
C GLU A 429 -22.10 -16.03 23.37
N THR A 430 -21.52 -17.08 23.97
CA THR A 430 -20.22 -17.65 23.57
C THR A 430 -20.33 -19.15 23.21
N PRO A 431 -20.69 -19.50 21.96
CA PRO A 431 -20.72 -20.89 21.51
C PRO A 431 -19.29 -21.45 21.27
N GLY A 432 -18.58 -21.88 22.32
CA GLY A 432 -17.12 -22.13 22.21
C GLY A 432 -16.44 -23.05 23.23
N GLN A 433 -15.10 -23.12 23.18
CA GLN A 433 -14.27 -23.58 24.31
C GLN A 433 -13.68 -22.34 24.98
N VAL A 434 -13.83 -22.24 26.30
CA VAL A 434 -13.38 -21.09 27.11
C VAL A 434 -12.44 -21.58 28.21
N ASN A 435 -11.28 -20.92 28.36
CA ASN A 435 -10.39 -21.09 29.50
C ASN A 435 -10.15 -19.72 30.15
N GLU A 436 -10.41 -19.60 31.45
CA GLU A 436 -10.29 -18.36 32.21
C GLU A 436 -9.41 -18.58 33.45
N GLU A 437 -8.42 -17.70 33.67
CA GLU A 437 -7.59 -17.67 34.89
C GLU A 437 -7.53 -16.24 35.47
N GLY A 438 -8.03 -15.99 36.69
CA GLY A 438 -8.07 -14.62 37.24
C GLY A 438 -8.70 -14.42 38.62
N GLU A 439 -8.54 -13.22 39.20
CA GLU A 439 -9.21 -12.78 40.43
C GLU A 439 -10.08 -11.52 40.21
N THR A 440 -11.37 -11.58 40.60
CA THR A 440 -12.32 -10.44 40.46
C THR A 440 -12.89 -10.00 41.82
N PRO A 441 -12.20 -9.13 42.58
CA PRO A 441 -12.73 -8.60 43.83
C PRO A 441 -13.83 -7.54 43.58
N GLY A 442 -15.12 -7.92 43.58
CA GLY A 442 -16.16 -7.00 43.12
C GLY A 442 -17.64 -7.38 43.27
N GLN A 443 -18.53 -6.58 42.67
CA GLN A 443 -19.92 -6.98 42.38
C GLN A 443 -20.00 -7.32 40.89
N VAL A 444 -20.50 -8.51 40.56
CA VAL A 444 -20.60 -9.03 39.18
C VAL A 444 -22.06 -9.38 38.89
N ASN A 445 -22.59 -8.90 37.75
CA ASN A 445 -23.87 -9.33 37.20
C ASN A 445 -23.63 -9.89 35.79
N GLU A 446 -24.04 -11.13 35.54
CA GLU A 446 -23.85 -11.82 34.26
C GLU A 446 -25.20 -12.35 33.73
N GLU A 447 -25.49 -12.09 32.44
CA GLU A 447 -26.63 -12.65 31.72
C GLU A 447 -26.19 -13.24 30.35
N GLY A 448 -26.34 -14.56 30.13
CA GLY A 448 -25.89 -15.18 28.87
C GLY A 448 -26.02 -16.69 28.76
N GLU A 449 -25.85 -17.24 27.54
CA GLU A 449 -25.82 -18.69 27.26
C GLU A 449 -24.43 -19.16 26.78
N THR A 450 -23.83 -20.15 27.47
CA THR A 450 -22.53 -20.78 27.07
C THR A 450 -22.71 -22.28 26.82
N PRO A 451 -23.03 -22.74 25.59
CA PRO A 451 -23.23 -24.16 25.27
C PRO A 451 -21.95 -25.03 25.26
N GLY A 452 -20.81 -24.47 25.66
CA GLY A 452 -19.44 -24.92 25.44
C GLY A 452 -18.76 -25.79 26.53
N GLN A 453 -17.46 -26.03 26.39
CA GLN A 453 -16.60 -26.54 27.48
C GLN A 453 -15.90 -25.37 28.15
N VAL A 454 -16.04 -25.24 29.46
CA VAL A 454 -15.46 -24.15 30.28
C VAL A 454 -14.49 -24.73 31.30
N ASN A 455 -13.28 -24.17 31.40
CA ASN A 455 -12.33 -24.41 32.49
C ASN A 455 -11.98 -23.08 33.16
N GLU A 456 -12.31 -22.93 34.44
CA GLU A 456 -12.04 -21.72 35.24
C GLU A 456 -11.09 -22.07 36.40
N GLU A 457 -10.04 -21.26 36.61
CA GLU A 457 -9.22 -21.26 37.83
C GLU A 457 -9.11 -19.83 38.43
N GLY A 458 -9.74 -19.58 39.59
CA GLY A 458 -9.75 -18.24 40.21
C GLY A 458 -10.50 -18.15 41.56
N GLU A 459 -10.33 -17.04 42.29
CA GLU A 459 -11.13 -16.70 43.49
C GLU A 459 -11.94 -15.41 43.25
N THR A 460 -13.25 -15.41 43.55
CA THR A 460 -14.13 -14.22 43.45
C THR A 460 -14.63 -13.78 44.85
N PRO A 461 -13.93 -12.87 45.56
CA PRO A 461 -14.40 -12.36 46.84
C PRO A 461 -15.49 -11.28 46.65
N GLY A 462 -16.74 -11.67 46.32
CA GLY A 462 -17.77 -10.72 45.87
C GLY A 462 -19.24 -11.14 46.04
N GLN A 463 -20.18 -10.26 45.65
CA GLN A 463 -21.59 -10.61 45.42
C GLN A 463 -21.80 -10.85 43.92
N VAL A 464 -22.24 -12.05 43.55
CA VAL A 464 -22.54 -12.43 42.16
C VAL A 464 -24.06 -12.61 42.02
N ASN A 465 -24.66 -12.00 40.99
CA ASN A 465 -26.03 -12.28 40.57
C ASN A 465 -26.01 -12.84 39.13
N GLU A 466 -26.44 -14.09 38.95
CA GLU A 466 -26.55 -14.74 37.63
C GLU A 466 -28.02 -15.04 37.31
N GLU A 467 -28.48 -14.75 36.09
CA GLU A 467 -29.72 -15.30 35.53
C GLU A 467 -29.41 -16.33 34.42
N ARG A 468 -29.25 -17.62 34.79
CA ARG A 468 -29.06 -18.72 33.81
C ARG A 468 -30.39 -19.35 33.39
N ASP A 469 -30.75 -19.27 32.10
CA ASP A 469 -31.88 -20.01 31.53
C ASP A 469 -31.40 -21.36 30.97
N TYR A 470 -31.75 -22.47 31.63
CA TYR A 470 -31.40 -23.82 31.14
C TYR A 470 -32.44 -24.32 30.13
N ARG A 471 -32.05 -24.56 28.88
CA ARG A 471 -32.83 -25.41 27.94
C ARG A 471 -32.03 -26.46 27.18
#